data_AF-A0A7S1L5K1-F1
#
_entry.id   AF-A0A7S1L5K1-F1
#
_cell.length_a   1.000
_cell.length_b   1.000
_cell.length_c   1.000
_cell.angle_alpha   90.00
_cell.angle_beta   90.00
_cell.angle_gamma   90.00
#
_symmetry.space_group_name_H-M   'P 1'
#
loop_
_entity.id
_entity.type
_entity.pdbx_description
1 polymer ?
#
loop_
_entity_poly.entity_id
_entity_poly.type
_entity_poly.pdbx_seq_one_letter_code
_entity_poly.pdbx_strand_id
1 'polypeptide(L)'
;LAAHTNGRTTMTVTIFDSEDMQGNTEIVTIEVLSSNNAPVFDYAVATPIRVPQDCEPQTIPVFLRNVNPAPGQALDEFNVQDMTIQAGTPSRPEIFQVIPSVQFSGENSASLRFTCKPGMSGSSNQTITLADDGGTF
;
A
#
# COMPACT_ATOMS: atom_id res chain seq x y z
N LEU A 1 3.85 25.81 -2.14
CA LEU A 1 2.86 24.81 -2.59
C LEU A 1 2.73 23.77 -1.49
N ALA A 2 1.51 23.38 -1.13
CA ALA A 2 1.34 22.14 -0.36
C ALA A 2 1.77 20.97 -1.27
N ALA A 3 2.55 20.03 -0.77
CA ALA A 3 2.78 18.80 -1.51
C ALA A 3 1.46 18.03 -1.62
N HIS A 4 1.28 17.25 -2.69
CA HIS A 4 0.08 16.41 -2.89
C HIS A 4 -1.25 17.17 -2.96
N THR A 5 -1.26 18.37 -3.56
CA THR A 5 -2.52 19.08 -3.86
C THR A 5 -2.98 18.77 -5.27
N ASN A 6 -4.08 18.02 -5.38
CA ASN A 6 -4.87 17.83 -6.58
C ASN A 6 -6.14 18.69 -6.51
N GLY A 7 -6.82 18.91 -7.63
CA GLY A 7 -8.05 19.69 -7.63
C GLY A 7 -8.49 20.19 -8.99
N ARG A 8 -9.64 20.85 -8.99
CA ARG A 8 -10.29 21.37 -10.18
C ARG A 8 -10.41 22.88 -10.10
N THR A 9 -10.07 23.56 -11.20
CA THR A 9 -10.37 24.97 -11.38
C THR A 9 -11.06 25.18 -12.73
N THR A 10 -11.77 26.30 -12.84
CA THR A 10 -12.49 26.67 -14.05
C THR A 10 -12.11 28.09 -14.45
N MET A 11 -11.87 28.29 -15.74
CA MET A 11 -11.60 29.59 -16.35
C MET A 11 -12.75 29.92 -17.30
N THR A 12 -13.29 31.12 -17.18
CA THR A 12 -14.30 31.64 -18.10
C THR A 12 -13.61 32.46 -19.18
N VAL A 13 -13.83 32.11 -20.44
CA VAL A 13 -13.34 32.84 -21.61
C VAL A 13 -14.52 33.50 -22.29
N THR A 14 -14.53 34.82 -22.30
CA THR A 14 -15.53 35.62 -23.02
C THR A 14 -14.82 36.40 -24.10
N ILE A 15 -15.32 36.31 -25.34
CA ILE A 15 -14.81 37.12 -26.45
C ILE A 15 -15.62 38.41 -26.59
N PHE A 16 -14.94 39.49 -26.95
CA PHE A 16 -15.56 40.78 -27.28
C PHE A 16 -15.06 41.20 -28.66
N ASP A 17 -15.88 41.91 -29.42
CA ASP A 17 -15.40 42.58 -30.62
C ASP A 17 -14.68 43.90 -30.29
N SER A 18 -14.23 44.62 -31.31
CA SER A 18 -13.52 45.90 -31.13
C SER A 18 -14.38 47.05 -30.62
N GLU A 19 -15.70 46.86 -30.51
CA GLU A 19 -16.67 47.83 -30.00
C GLU A 19 -17.24 47.42 -28.63
N ASP A 20 -16.54 46.52 -27.93
CA ASP A 20 -16.92 45.95 -26.63
C ASP A 20 -18.24 45.15 -26.65
N MET A 21 -18.72 44.70 -27.82
CA MET A 21 -19.87 43.81 -27.89
C MET A 21 -19.46 42.39 -27.48
N GLN A 22 -20.14 41.85 -26.47
CA GLN A 22 -19.88 40.52 -25.96
C GLN A 22 -20.35 39.44 -26.95
N GLY A 23 -19.45 38.52 -27.31
CA GLY A 23 -19.75 37.30 -28.04
C GLY A 23 -19.91 36.10 -27.11
N ASN A 24 -19.48 34.92 -27.56
CA ASN A 24 -19.62 33.68 -26.82
C ASN A 24 -18.83 33.70 -25.50
N THR A 25 -19.36 32.98 -24.51
CA THR A 25 -18.68 32.68 -23.26
C THR A 25 -18.53 31.17 -23.13
N GLU A 26 -17.30 30.70 -22.94
CA GLU A 26 -16.97 29.29 -22.77
C GLU A 26 -16.30 29.06 -21.42
N ILE A 27 -16.53 27.89 -20.83
CA ILE A 27 -15.88 27.48 -19.57
C ILE A 27 -14.83 26.43 -19.90
N VAL A 28 -13.59 26.73 -19.55
CA VAL A 28 -12.47 25.79 -19.60
C VAL A 28 -12.27 25.20 -18.20
N THR A 29 -12.43 23.89 -18.07
CA THR A 29 -12.10 23.18 -16.82
C THR A 29 -10.67 22.67 -16.88
N ILE A 30 -9.88 22.96 -15.85
CA ILE A 30 -8.54 22.40 -15.65
C ILE A 30 -8.61 21.52 -14.41
N GLU A 31 -8.23 20.26 -14.57
CA GLU A 31 -8.17 19.27 -13.50
C GLU A 31 -6.73 18.81 -13.30
N VAL A 32 -6.24 18.95 -12.08
CA VAL A 32 -4.98 18.38 -11.62
C VAL A 32 -5.34 17.10 -10.90
N LEU A 33 -4.99 15.95 -11.50
CA LEU A 33 -5.21 14.63 -10.91
C LEU A 33 -4.23 14.37 -9.77
N SER A 34 -4.61 13.49 -8.83
CA SER A 34 -3.67 12.94 -7.86
C SER A 34 -2.68 11.99 -8.56
N SER A 35 -1.47 11.92 -8.03
CA SER A 35 -0.43 11.00 -8.49
C SER A 35 -0.30 9.90 -7.46
N ASN A 36 -0.45 8.64 -7.88
CA ASN A 36 -0.32 7.53 -6.94
C ASN A 36 1.08 7.50 -6.30
N ASN A 37 1.16 7.19 -5.02
CA ASN A 37 2.41 6.92 -4.33
C ASN A 37 2.49 5.44 -3.99
N ALA A 38 3.71 4.93 -3.83
CA ALA A 38 3.92 3.52 -3.55
C ALA A 38 3.54 3.22 -2.08
N PRO A 39 2.93 2.06 -1.80
CA PRO A 39 2.49 1.71 -0.47
C PRO A 39 3.68 1.30 0.38
N VAL A 40 3.58 1.52 1.70
CA VAL A 40 4.69 1.36 2.64
C VAL A 40 4.30 0.50 3.83
N PHE A 41 5.29 -0.19 4.40
CA PHE A 41 5.18 -0.87 5.68
C PHE A 41 6.55 -0.98 6.35
N ASP A 42 6.54 -1.15 7.67
CA ASP A 42 7.73 -1.45 8.48
C ASP A 42 7.58 -2.81 9.16
N TYR A 43 8.70 -3.52 9.35
CA TYR A 43 8.72 -4.66 10.26
C TYR A 43 8.55 -4.19 11.71
N ALA A 44 7.57 -4.76 12.40
CA ALA A 44 7.33 -4.49 13.82
C ALA A 44 8.14 -5.43 14.74
N VAL A 45 8.66 -6.52 14.19
CA VAL A 45 9.52 -7.49 14.89
C VAL A 45 10.89 -7.58 14.23
N ALA A 46 11.89 -8.03 14.98
CA ALA A 46 13.21 -8.28 14.44
C ALA A 46 13.18 -9.43 13.43
N THR A 47 13.89 -9.24 12.31
CA THR A 47 14.14 -10.27 11.32
C THR A 47 15.64 -10.63 11.33
N PRO A 48 16.02 -11.91 11.14
CA PRO A 48 15.16 -13.07 10.92
C PRO A 48 14.45 -13.56 12.21
N ILE A 49 13.27 -14.14 12.05
CA ILE A 49 12.55 -14.82 13.14
C ILE A 49 13.23 -16.18 13.39
N ARG A 50 13.51 -16.50 14.66
CA ARG A 50 14.13 -17.77 15.07
C ARG A 50 13.16 -18.55 15.96
N VAL A 51 12.90 -19.80 15.60
CA VAL A 51 12.01 -20.71 16.32
C VAL A 51 12.67 -22.09 16.47
N PRO A 52 12.26 -22.90 17.46
CA PRO A 52 12.67 -24.30 17.53
C PRO A 52 12.24 -25.08 16.27
N GLN A 53 12.99 -26.14 15.92
CA GLN A 53 12.72 -26.96 14.72
C GLN A 53 11.33 -27.63 14.73
N ASP A 54 10.78 -27.89 15.91
CA ASP A 54 9.46 -28.49 16.13
C ASP A 54 8.47 -27.42 16.60
N CYS A 55 8.52 -26.23 15.98
CA CYS A 55 7.65 -25.15 16.39
C CYS A 55 6.19 -25.51 16.16
N GLU A 56 5.42 -25.48 17.23
CA GLU A 56 3.95 -25.43 17.20
C GLU A 56 3.49 -24.25 16.33
N PRO A 57 2.20 -24.19 15.93
CA PRO A 57 1.68 -23.06 15.16
C PRO A 57 2.09 -21.70 15.75
N GLN A 58 2.83 -20.93 14.96
CA GLN A 58 3.32 -19.61 15.33
C GLN A 58 2.31 -18.56 14.86
N THR A 59 2.01 -17.61 15.74
CA THR A 59 1.25 -16.42 15.42
C THR A 59 2.00 -15.22 15.98
N ILE A 60 2.35 -14.28 15.10
CA ILE A 60 2.94 -12.99 15.46
C ILE A 60 1.87 -11.93 15.16
N PRO A 61 1.13 -11.46 16.18
CA PRO A 61 -0.04 -10.59 15.95
C PRO A 61 0.29 -9.26 15.30
N VAL A 62 1.46 -8.69 15.61
CA VAL A 62 1.94 -7.42 15.03
C VAL A 62 3.29 -7.71 14.38
N PHE A 63 3.25 -8.23 13.16
CA PHE A 63 4.43 -8.53 12.36
C PHE A 63 4.86 -7.34 11.49
N LEU A 64 3.89 -6.67 10.86
CA LEU A 64 4.09 -5.41 10.17
C LEU A 64 3.34 -4.28 10.89
N ARG A 65 3.88 -3.07 10.80
CA ARG A 65 3.25 -1.82 11.27
C ARG A 65 3.40 -0.74 10.20
N ASN A 66 2.70 0.37 10.38
CA ASN A 66 2.69 1.48 9.43
C ASN A 66 2.34 0.99 8.01
N VAL A 67 1.46 0.00 7.92
CA VAL A 67 0.97 -0.52 6.64
C VAL A 67 0.01 0.52 6.08
N ASN A 68 0.44 1.27 5.06
CA ASN A 68 -0.24 2.45 4.54
C ASN A 68 -0.23 2.47 3.01
N PRO A 69 -1.28 3.05 2.37
CA PRO A 69 -1.35 3.16 0.91
C PRO A 69 -0.27 4.11 0.36
N ALA A 70 0.17 5.07 1.16
CA ALA A 70 1.21 6.02 0.77
C ALA A 70 2.09 6.44 1.97
N PRO A 71 3.30 6.97 1.73
CA PRO A 71 4.15 7.49 2.79
C PRO A 71 3.66 8.83 3.33
N GLY A 72 3.47 8.91 4.65
CA GLY A 72 3.51 10.17 5.43
C GLY A 72 2.55 11.28 4.98
N GLN A 73 3.03 12.17 4.10
CA GLN A 73 2.37 13.44 3.71
C GLN A 73 1.45 13.32 2.49
N ALA A 74 1.44 12.18 1.81
CA ALA A 74 0.54 11.86 0.72
C ALA A 74 -0.86 11.50 1.24
N LEU A 75 -1.49 12.45 1.94
CA LEU A 75 -2.75 12.24 2.66
C LEU A 75 -3.95 12.08 1.71
N ASP A 76 -3.83 12.48 0.46
CA ASP A 76 -4.84 12.35 -0.58
C ASP A 76 -5.14 10.88 -0.95
N GLU A 77 -4.28 9.95 -0.56
CA GLU A 77 -4.43 8.51 -0.83
C GLU A 77 -5.00 7.74 0.37
N PHE A 78 -5.00 8.35 1.57
CA PHE A 78 -5.51 7.72 2.78
C PHE A 78 -7.04 7.65 2.77
N ASN A 79 -7.60 6.47 3.03
CA ASN A 79 -9.05 6.17 3.07
C ASN A 79 -9.77 6.20 1.72
N VAL A 80 -9.05 6.36 0.60
CA VAL A 80 -9.62 6.32 -0.75
C VAL A 80 -9.05 5.20 -1.62
N GLN A 81 -7.97 4.56 -1.17
CA GLN A 81 -7.36 3.41 -1.83
C GLN A 81 -7.42 2.18 -0.93
N ASP A 82 -7.67 1.03 -1.53
CA ASP A 82 -7.69 -0.27 -0.88
C ASP A 82 -6.31 -0.95 -1.01
N MET A 83 -5.81 -1.49 0.11
CA MET A 83 -4.55 -2.21 0.13
C MET A 83 -4.75 -3.72 0.09
N THR A 84 -3.87 -4.40 -0.64
CA THR A 84 -3.73 -5.85 -0.67
C THR A 84 -2.34 -6.26 -0.21
N ILE A 85 -2.28 -7.18 0.75
CA ILE A 85 -1.03 -7.79 1.21
C ILE A 85 -0.96 -9.26 0.82
N GLN A 86 0.21 -9.68 0.31
CA GLN A 86 0.44 -11.06 -0.11
C GLN A 86 1.80 -11.55 0.35
N ALA A 87 1.83 -12.78 0.84
CA ALA A 87 3.06 -13.54 1.07
C ALA A 87 3.29 -14.47 -0.13
N GLY A 88 4.46 -14.37 -0.77
CA GLY A 88 4.85 -15.28 -1.85
C GLY A 88 5.15 -16.71 -1.37
N THR A 89 5.65 -17.56 -2.25
CA THR A 89 6.13 -18.89 -1.84
C THR A 89 7.46 -18.77 -1.09
N PRO A 90 7.63 -19.42 0.07
CA PRO A 90 8.92 -19.45 0.76
C PRO A 90 10.01 -20.07 -0.11
N SER A 91 11.27 -19.66 0.06
CA SER A 91 12.39 -20.26 -0.68
C SER A 91 12.63 -21.73 -0.35
N ARG A 92 12.14 -22.19 0.81
CA ARG A 92 12.20 -23.58 1.26
C ARG A 92 10.85 -24.01 1.84
N PRO A 93 9.82 -24.25 1.00
CA PRO A 93 8.49 -24.60 1.49
C PRO A 93 8.46 -25.95 2.22
N GLU A 94 9.43 -26.83 1.97
CA GLU A 94 9.49 -28.18 2.53
C GLU A 94 9.75 -28.24 4.04
N ILE A 95 10.22 -27.14 4.65
CA ILE A 95 10.44 -27.05 6.10
C ILE A 95 9.19 -26.60 6.88
N PHE A 96 8.09 -26.27 6.17
CA PHE A 96 6.84 -25.83 6.77
C PHE A 96 5.75 -26.89 6.61
N GLN A 97 4.98 -27.12 7.67
CA GLN A 97 3.71 -27.84 7.58
C GLN A 97 2.59 -26.91 7.10
N VAL A 98 2.61 -25.67 7.57
CA VAL A 98 1.77 -24.57 7.09
C VAL A 98 2.71 -23.44 6.68
N ILE A 99 2.71 -23.10 5.39
CA ILE A 99 3.56 -22.04 4.86
C ILE A 99 3.22 -20.68 5.50
N PRO A 100 4.21 -19.79 5.66
CA PRO A 100 3.99 -18.40 6.04
C PRO A 100 2.87 -17.71 5.28
N SER A 101 1.90 -17.17 6.00
CA SER A 101 0.88 -16.26 5.49
C SER A 101 0.87 -14.96 6.28
N VAL A 102 0.65 -13.85 5.58
CA VAL A 102 0.53 -12.51 6.18
C VAL A 102 -0.87 -11.99 5.89
N GLN A 103 -1.53 -11.43 6.91
CA GLN A 103 -2.89 -10.89 6.81
C GLN A 103 -3.00 -9.62 7.65
N PHE A 104 -3.75 -8.63 7.16
CA PHE A 104 -4.13 -7.44 7.93
C PHE A 104 -4.71 -7.83 9.31
N SER A 105 -4.26 -7.09 10.32
CA SER A 105 -4.64 -7.26 11.72
C SER A 105 -5.00 -5.90 12.30
N GLY A 106 -6.09 -5.30 11.83
CA GLY A 106 -6.47 -3.92 12.12
C GLY A 106 -6.20 -3.00 10.93
N GLU A 107 -6.27 -1.68 11.16
CA GLU A 107 -6.25 -0.68 10.08
C GLU A 107 -4.86 -0.54 9.42
N ASN A 108 -3.76 -0.56 10.18
CA ASN A 108 -2.41 -0.25 9.66
C ASN A 108 -1.34 -1.25 10.13
N SER A 109 -1.74 -2.50 10.42
CA SER A 109 -0.83 -3.56 10.84
C SER A 109 -1.22 -4.90 10.25
N ALA A 110 -0.27 -5.85 10.24
CA ALA A 110 -0.50 -7.20 9.74
C ALA A 110 0.14 -8.25 10.65
N SER A 111 -0.49 -9.43 10.71
CA SER A 111 -0.04 -10.59 11.46
C SER A 111 0.62 -11.62 10.55
N LEU A 112 1.59 -12.37 11.08
CA LEU A 112 2.24 -13.50 10.41
C LEU A 112 1.85 -14.82 11.09
N ARG A 113 1.54 -15.84 10.28
CA ARG A 113 1.26 -17.20 10.76
C ARG A 113 2.01 -18.24 9.96
N PHE A 114 2.54 -19.26 10.63
CA PHE A 114 3.19 -20.41 10.00
C PHE A 114 3.30 -21.58 11.00
N THR A 115 3.58 -22.78 10.50
CA THR A 115 3.87 -23.96 11.34
C THR A 115 5.07 -24.69 10.78
N CYS A 116 6.07 -24.97 11.62
CA CYS A 116 7.24 -25.74 11.23
C CYS A 116 6.85 -27.20 10.98
N LYS A 117 7.51 -27.86 10.02
CA LYS A 117 7.35 -29.30 9.85
C LYS A 117 8.20 -30.02 10.92
N PRO A 118 7.63 -30.94 11.72
CA PRO A 118 8.39 -31.65 12.75
C PRO A 118 9.65 -32.34 12.21
N GLY A 119 10.73 -32.28 12.97
CA GLY A 119 12.04 -32.86 12.65
C GLY A 119 12.82 -32.12 11.56
N MET A 120 12.33 -30.98 11.05
CA MET A 120 13.00 -30.22 10.01
C MET A 120 13.67 -28.98 10.59
N SER A 121 14.93 -28.74 10.22
CA SER A 121 15.65 -27.51 10.54
C SER A 121 16.14 -26.82 9.27
N GLY A 122 16.31 -25.50 9.34
CA GLY A 122 16.78 -24.71 8.22
C GLY A 122 16.41 -23.24 8.32
N SER A 123 16.67 -22.52 7.24
CA SER A 123 16.29 -21.11 7.06
C SER A 123 15.57 -20.98 5.72
N SER A 124 14.49 -20.20 5.69
CA SER A 124 13.75 -19.87 4.48
C SER A 124 13.57 -18.36 4.40
N ASN A 125 13.72 -17.83 3.20
CA ASN A 125 13.31 -16.46 2.89
C ASN A 125 11.83 -16.46 2.51
N GLN A 126 11.16 -15.36 2.82
CA GLN A 126 9.75 -15.13 2.51
C GLN A 126 9.64 -13.73 1.90
N THR A 127 9.10 -13.64 0.68
CA THR A 127 8.80 -12.35 0.06
C THR A 127 7.41 -11.90 0.47
N ILE A 128 7.27 -10.62 0.82
CA ILE A 128 5.99 -9.99 1.16
C ILE A 128 5.83 -8.80 0.23
N THR A 129 4.66 -8.71 -0.41
CA THR A 129 4.30 -7.62 -1.30
C THR A 129 3.08 -6.91 -0.74
N LEU A 130 3.14 -5.58 -0.72
CA LEU A 130 2.02 -4.69 -0.46
C LEU A 130 1.71 -3.95 -1.77
N ALA A 131 0.43 -3.87 -2.12
CA ALA A 131 -0.06 -3.14 -3.29
C ALA A 131 -1.30 -2.34 -2.88
N ASP A 132 -1.47 -1.15 -3.44
CA ASP A 132 -2.71 -0.38 -3.45
C ASP A 132 -3.42 -0.52 -4.82
N ASP A 133 -4.61 0.05 -4.93
CA ASP A 133 -5.41 0.10 -6.16
C ASP A 133 -5.39 1.47 -6.86
N GLY A 134 -4.52 2.39 -6.44
CA GLY A 134 -4.42 3.74 -7.02
C GLY A 134 -3.75 3.80 -8.39
N GLY A 135 -3.18 2.68 -8.87
CA GLY A 135 -2.60 2.54 -10.21
C GLY A 135 -1.23 3.20 -10.37
N THR A 136 -0.73 3.29 -11.62
CA THR A 136 0.54 3.96 -11.94
C THR A 136 0.27 5.09 -12.93
N PHE A 137 0.06 6.31 -12.44
CA PHE A 137 -0.18 7.50 -13.26
C PHE A 137 1.06 8.41 -13.30
#